data_AF-A0A6A2FZC9-F1
#
_entry.id   AF-A0A6A2FZC9-F1
#
_cell.length_a   1.000
_cell.length_b   1.000
_cell.length_c   1.000
_cell.angle_alpha   90.00
_cell.angle_beta   90.00
_cell.angle_gamma   90.00
#
_symmetry.space_group_name_H-M   'P 1'
#
loop_
_entity.id
_entity.type
_entity.pdbx_description
1 polymer ?
#
loop_
_entity_poly.entity_id
_entity_poly.type
_entity_poly.pdbx_seq_one_letter_code
_entity_poly.pdbx_strand_id
1 'polypeptide(L)'
;MKSETPSFVLELPLKSTSVQESIILTRLEAGRQLYNACLGEALKRLDHIRQSREFQKVIILPDGKERTVRFKNLILLKGKTTRQD
;
A
#
# COMPACT_ATOMS: atom_id res chain seq x y z
N MET A 1 -13.63 24.56 -12.89
CA MET A 1 -12.85 25.62 -13.58
C MET A 1 -11.60 25.88 -12.76
N LYS A 2 -10.42 25.81 -13.37
CA LYS A 2 -9.14 26.18 -12.74
C LYS A 2 -9.11 27.71 -12.65
N SER A 3 -8.78 28.31 -11.50
CA SER A 3 -8.66 29.76 -11.41
C SER A 3 -7.43 30.24 -12.19
N GLU A 4 -7.58 31.28 -13.00
CA GLU A 4 -6.51 31.84 -13.86
C GLU A 4 -5.48 32.69 -13.10
N THR A 5 -5.51 32.67 -11.77
CA THR A 5 -4.59 33.44 -10.94
C THR A 5 -3.17 32.90 -11.13
N PRO A 6 -2.21 33.72 -11.60
CA PRO A 6 -0.81 33.31 -11.69
C PRO A 6 -0.32 32.93 -10.29
N SER A 7 0.17 31.71 -10.15
CA SER A 7 0.75 31.20 -8.90
C SER A 7 2.14 30.66 -9.19
N PHE A 8 3.02 30.78 -8.20
CA PHE A 8 4.37 30.21 -8.25
C PHE A 8 4.64 29.48 -6.94
N VAL A 9 5.53 28.49 -7.00
CA VAL A 9 6.01 27.78 -5.81
C VAL A 9 7.28 28.49 -5.35
N LEU A 10 7.30 28.92 -4.09
CA LEU A 10 8.49 29.43 -3.42
C LEU A 10 8.97 28.41 -2.41
N GLU A 11 10.19 27.90 -2.61
CA GLU A 11 10.86 27.02 -1.65
C GLU A 11 11.86 27.84 -0.83
N LEU A 12 11.69 27.83 0.49
CA LEU A 12 12.59 28.50 1.43
C LEU A 12 13.18 27.46 2.38
N PRO A 13 14.48 27.54 2.71
CA PRO A 13 15.08 26.62 3.67
C PRO A 13 14.48 26.85 5.06
N LEU A 14 14.16 25.75 5.74
CA LEU A 14 13.73 25.80 7.13
C LEU A 14 14.94 26.13 8.01
N LYS A 15 14.85 27.19 8.82
CA LYS A 15 15.88 27.48 9.83
C LYS A 15 15.73 26.51 11.00
N SER A 16 16.52 25.45 10.99
CA SER A 16 16.55 24.42 12.05
C SER A 16 17.90 24.36 12.77
N THR A 17 17.89 23.78 13.97
CA THR A 17 19.11 23.34 14.65
C THR A 17 19.40 21.89 14.30
N SER A 18 20.65 21.46 14.44
CA SER A 18 21.04 20.06 14.16
C SER A 18 20.27 19.03 15.00
N VAL A 19 19.85 19.41 16.22
CA VAL A 19 19.00 18.56 17.07
C VAL A 19 17.60 18.39 16.47
N GLN A 20 16.99 19.47 15.97
CA GLN A 20 15.68 19.41 15.32
C GLN A 20 15.73 18.57 14.04
N GLU A 21 16.78 18.72 13.24
CA GLU A 21 16.99 17.93 12.02
C GLU A 21 17.12 16.44 12.34
N SER A 22 17.93 16.08 13.33
CA SER A 22 18.09 14.69 13.77
C SER A 22 16.75 14.06 14.19
N ILE A 23 15.92 14.80 14.94
CA ILE A 23 14.59 14.34 15.35
C ILE A 23 13.68 14.11 14.14
N ILE A 24 13.63 15.06 13.21
CA ILE A 24 12.79 14.98 12.01
C ILE A 24 13.22 13.77 11.16
N LEU A 25 14.52 13.65 10.89
CA LEU A 25 15.07 12.56 10.08
C LEU A 25 14.78 11.19 10.71
N THR A 26 14.96 11.06 12.02
CA THR A 26 14.67 9.80 12.74
C THR A 26 13.20 9.40 12.61
N ARG A 27 12.28 10.37 12.76
CA ARG A 27 10.83 10.11 12.64
C ARG A 27 10.42 9.75 11.21
N LEU A 28 10.97 10.47 10.22
CA LEU A 28 10.72 10.18 8.80
C LEU A 28 11.25 8.80 8.43
N GLU A 29 12.43 8.43 8.91
CA GLU A 29 13.02 7.13 8.65
C GLU A 29 12.21 6.00 9.31
N ALA A 30 11.77 6.18 10.56
CA ALA A 30 10.87 5.23 11.21
C ALA A 30 9.55 5.05 10.43
N GLY A 31 8.96 6.16 9.95
CA GLY A 31 7.75 6.12 9.12
C GLY A 31 7.98 5.39 7.78
N ARG A 32 9.12 5.66 7.12
CA ARG A 32 9.51 4.99 5.87
C ARG A 32 9.67 3.48 6.08
N GLN A 33 10.33 3.08 7.17
CA GLN A 33 10.51 1.67 7.51
C GLN A 33 9.18 0.97 7.78
N LEU A 34 8.31 1.58 8.58
CA LEU A 34 6.98 1.03 8.87
C LEU A 34 6.15 0.88 7.59
N TYR A 35 6.11 1.91 6.75
CA TYR A 35 5.41 1.87 5.48
C TYR A 35 5.92 0.74 4.58
N ASN A 36 7.24 0.64 4.42
CA ASN A 36 7.86 -0.38 3.56
C ASN A 36 7.64 -1.79 4.11
N ALA A 37 7.64 -1.98 5.44
CA ALA A 37 7.34 -3.27 6.05
C ALA A 37 5.89 -3.70 5.75
N CYS A 38 4.92 -2.79 5.96
CA CYS A 38 3.51 -3.05 5.67
C CYS A 38 3.27 -3.31 4.18
N LEU A 39 3.87 -2.51 3.29
CA LEU A 39 3.74 -2.67 1.85
C LEU A 39 4.37 -3.99 1.39
N GLY A 40 5.57 -4.30 1.87
CA GLY A 40 6.26 -5.55 1.55
C GLY A 40 5.44 -6.78 1.94
N GLU A 41 4.85 -6.77 3.14
CA GLU A 41 3.98 -7.85 3.60
C GLU A 41 2.69 -7.94 2.78
N ALA A 42 2.06 -6.82 2.45
CA ALA A 42 0.87 -6.79 1.60
C ALA A 42 1.16 -7.36 0.19
N LEU A 43 2.31 -7.02 -0.39
CA LEU A 43 2.73 -7.55 -1.69
C LEU A 43 3.01 -9.06 -1.62
N LYS A 44 3.72 -9.55 -0.60
CA LYS A 44 3.92 -10.99 -0.40
C LYS A 44 2.60 -11.75 -0.32
N ARG A 45 1.64 -11.24 0.47
CA ARG A 45 0.30 -11.84 0.57
C ARG A 45 -0.43 -11.85 -0.76
N LEU A 46 -0.32 -10.76 -1.53
CA LEU A 46 -0.92 -10.67 -2.85
C LEU A 46 -0.31 -11.71 -3.81
N ASP A 47 1.01 -11.87 -3.81
CA ASP A 47 1.69 -12.84 -4.66
C ASP A 47 1.32 -14.28 -4.30
N HIS A 48 1.22 -14.61 -3.02
CA HIS A 48 0.72 -15.92 -2.57
C HIS A 48 -0.73 -16.18 -3.03
N ILE A 49 -1.61 -15.18 -2.97
CA ILE A 49 -2.97 -15.30 -3.49
C ILE A 49 -2.93 -15.56 -4.99
N ARG A 50 -2.14 -14.81 -5.75
CA ARG A 50 -2.02 -14.93 -7.20
C ARG A 50 -1.46 -16.28 -7.66
N GLN A 51 -0.53 -16.85 -6.91
CA GLN A 51 0.02 -18.19 -7.17
C GLN A 51 -1.00 -19.31 -6.88
N SER A 52 -2.08 -19.03 -6.16
CA SER A 52 -3.08 -20.05 -5.84
C SER A 52 -3.88 -20.48 -7.07
N ARG A 53 -4.12 -21.80 -7.19
CA ARG A 53 -4.96 -22.38 -8.24
C ARG A 53 -6.38 -21.82 -8.23
N GLU A 54 -6.91 -21.51 -7.04
CA GLU A 54 -8.24 -20.92 -6.89
C GLU A 54 -8.31 -19.50 -7.45
N PHE A 55 -7.26 -18.68 -7.28
CA PHE A 55 -7.18 -17.37 -7.92
C PHE A 55 -7.18 -17.47 -9.45
N GLN A 56 -6.40 -18.41 -10.00
CA GLN A 56 -6.35 -18.65 -11.45
C GLN A 56 -7.71 -19.09 -12.02
N LYS A 57 -8.51 -19.85 -11.27
CA LYS A 57 -9.87 -20.20 -11.71
C LYS A 57 -10.80 -18.98 -11.75
N VAL A 58 -10.68 -18.08 -10.78
CA VAL A 58 -11.55 -16.91 -10.66
C VAL A 58 -11.20 -15.83 -11.70
N ILE A 59 -9.92 -15.66 -12.05
CA ILE A 59 -9.49 -14.62 -13.01
C ILE A 59 -9.96 -14.88 -14.44
N ILE A 60 -10.22 -16.15 -14.80
CA ILE A 60 -10.72 -16.54 -16.13
C ILE A 60 -12.22 -16.23 -16.28
N LEU A 61 -12.95 -16.02 -15.18
CA LEU A 61 -14.38 -15.71 -15.24
C LEU A 61 -14.61 -14.34 -15.90
N PRO A 62 -15.69 -14.21 -16.70
CA PRO A 62 -16.08 -12.93 -17.25
C PRO A 62 -16.41 -11.92 -16.14
N ASP A 63 -16.24 -10.64 -16.47
CA ASP A 63 -16.59 -9.55 -15.58
C ASP A 63 -18.07 -9.62 -15.17
N GLY A 64 -18.33 -9.67 -13.87
CA GLY A 64 -19.69 -9.82 -13.36
C GLY A 64 -19.78 -10.08 -11.86
N LYS A 65 -21.02 -10.16 -11.37
CA LYS A 65 -21.32 -10.33 -9.93
C LYS A 65 -20.70 -11.62 -9.36
N GLU A 66 -20.73 -12.71 -10.12
CA GLU A 66 -20.16 -13.99 -9.67
C GLU A 66 -18.65 -13.89 -9.42
N ARG A 67 -17.90 -13.24 -10.33
CA ARG A 67 -16.46 -13.06 -10.21
C ARG A 67 -16.11 -12.27 -8.95
N THR A 68 -16.83 -11.19 -8.67
CA THR A 68 -16.62 -10.36 -7.47
C THR A 68 -16.89 -11.13 -6.18
N VAL A 69 -17.97 -11.93 -6.13
CA VAL A 69 -18.29 -12.77 -4.96
C VAL A 69 -17.21 -13.83 -4.72
N ARG A 70 -16.74 -14.49 -5.79
CA ARG A 70 -15.66 -15.49 -5.71
C ARG A 70 -14.36 -14.89 -5.20
N PHE A 71 -13.97 -13.70 -5.68
CA PHE A 71 -12.80 -12.99 -5.17
C PHE A 71 -12.95 -12.62 -3.69
N LYS A 72 -14.11 -12.12 -3.27
CA LYS A 72 -14.36 -11.77 -1.86
C LYS A 72 -14.22 -12.99 -0.95
N ASN A 73 -14.77 -14.13 -1.35
CA ASN A 73 -14.66 -15.38 -0.61
C ASN A 73 -13.22 -15.90 -0.57
N LEU A 74 -12.48 -15.80 -1.68
CA LEU A 74 -11.07 -16.20 -1.74
C LEU A 74 -10.21 -15.35 -0.78
N ILE A 75 -10.41 -14.04 -0.77
CA ILE A 75 -9.70 -13.11 0.12
C ILE A 75 -10.06 -13.38 1.59
N LEU A 76 -11.34 -13.62 1.90
CA LEU A 76 -11.80 -13.94 3.26
C LEU A 76 -11.25 -15.28 3.77
N LEU A 77 -11.13 -16.28 2.90
CA LEU A 77 -10.60 -17.59 3.24
C LEU A 77 -9.10 -17.53 3.50
N LYS A 78 -8.34 -16.87 2.60
CA LYS A 78 -6.88 -16.80 2.68
C LYS A 78 -6.37 -15.78 3.70
N GLY A 79 -7.12 -14.71 3.95
CA GLY A 79 -6.77 -13.69 4.95
C GLY A 79 -6.83 -14.17 6.40
N LYS A 80 -7.48 -15.30 6.68
CA LYS A 80 -7.49 -15.94 8.01
C LYS A 80 -6.32 -16.92 8.22
N THR A 81 -5.64 -17.34 7.15
CA THR A 81 -4.61 -18.40 7.19
C THR A 81 -3.20 -17.84 7.32
N THR A 82 -2.96 -16.55 7.06
CA THR A 82 -1.63 -15.90 7.11
C THR A 82 -1.19 -15.46 8.51
N ARG A 83 -1.37 -16.33 9.51
CA ARG A 83 -0.57 -16.34 10.75
C ARG A 83 0.32 -17.57 10.72
N GLN A 84 1.42 -17.48 10.00
CA GLN A 84 2.56 -18.38 10.17
C GLN A 84 3.80 -17.50 9.99
N ASP A 85 4.30 -17.07 11.15
CA ASP A 85 5.69 -16.77 11.53
C ASP A 85 6.59 -16.00 10.55
#